data_AF-D6TVR0-F1
#
_entry.id   AF-D6TVR0-F1
#
_cell.length_a   1.000
_cell.length_b   1.000
_cell.length_c   1.000
_cell.angle_alpha   90.00
_cell.angle_beta   90.00
_cell.angle_gamma   90.00
#
_symmetry.space_group_name_H-M   'P 1'
#
loop_
_entity.id
_entity.type
_entity.pdbx_description
1 polymer ?
#
loop_
_entity_poly.entity_id
_entity_poly.type
_entity_poly.pdbx_seq_one_letter_code
_entity_poly.pdbx_strand_id
1 'polypeptide(L)'
;MQQTNASSSFLPVRRKRGIATTSGLSLAILGAIIIFGIGIISGFHSISGTSEFSQVAAWLILFALFGTPLLAGLVGTLRSGHLGTGTLSGLWSGFLVGLCLAIYIIILYLTNAPTQVSPESARQAQDALAQQGIQISMQSIQANAMRQVGLTGLVIADVILILLWLGIGAVLGVIGGVIGKIFVHQPRDYVVPAAAPAPHYDETPPQEQYVEPALNYATPPVEEPSTEPAPQEEARATEDFYNTTPSARSSLDEVPPQES
;
A
#
# COMPACT_ATOMS: atom_id res chain seq x y z
N MET A 1 51.84 -35.04 -24.07
CA MET A 1 51.12 -34.56 -22.88
C MET A 1 49.79 -33.99 -23.36
N GLN A 2 48.70 -34.74 -23.20
CA GLN A 2 47.35 -34.33 -23.63
C GLN A 2 46.66 -33.63 -22.45
N GLN A 3 46.38 -32.34 -22.61
CA GLN A 3 45.55 -31.57 -21.68
C GLN A 3 44.08 -31.89 -21.99
N THR A 4 43.46 -32.73 -21.17
CA THR A 4 42.02 -32.97 -21.24
C THR A 4 41.30 -31.77 -20.64
N ASN A 5 40.77 -30.91 -21.51
CA ASN A 5 39.89 -29.80 -21.12
C ASN A 5 38.56 -30.37 -20.62
N ALA A 6 38.46 -30.61 -19.31
CA ALA A 6 37.19 -30.91 -18.66
C ALA A 6 36.33 -29.64 -18.71
N SER A 7 35.36 -29.59 -19.62
CA SER A 7 34.37 -28.51 -19.63
C SER A 7 33.47 -28.69 -18.42
N SER A 8 33.74 -27.93 -17.35
CA SER A 8 32.82 -27.82 -16.23
C SER A 8 31.54 -27.15 -16.72
N SER A 9 30.51 -27.95 -17.00
CA SER A 9 29.17 -27.48 -17.29
C SER A 9 28.59 -26.83 -16.02
N PHE A 10 28.84 -25.54 -15.85
CA PHE A 10 28.18 -24.74 -14.84
C PHE A 10 26.69 -24.72 -15.18
N LEU A 11 25.91 -25.58 -14.53
CA LEU A 11 24.46 -25.48 -14.57
C LEU A 11 24.07 -24.12 -13.98
N PRO A 12 23.36 -23.27 -14.73
CA PRO A 12 22.96 -21.97 -14.23
C PRO A 12 22.03 -22.18 -13.04
N VAL A 13 22.50 -21.81 -11.85
CA VAL A 13 21.66 -21.81 -10.64
C VAL A 13 20.49 -20.86 -10.89
N ARG A 14 19.29 -21.44 -11.03
CA ARG A 14 18.05 -20.71 -11.30
C ARG A 14 17.73 -19.82 -10.10
N ARG A 15 18.21 -18.58 -10.10
CA ARG A 15 17.89 -17.60 -9.06
C ARG A 15 16.40 -17.29 -9.11
N LYS A 16 15.67 -17.55 -8.01
CA LYS A 16 14.25 -17.21 -7.86
C LYS A 16 14.08 -15.68 -7.89
N ARG A 17 13.71 -15.13 -9.06
CA ARG A 17 13.56 -13.67 -9.31
C ARG A 17 12.41 -12.97 -8.56
N GLY A 18 11.58 -13.68 -7.78
CA GLY A 18 10.37 -13.11 -7.15
C GLY A 18 10.45 -12.74 -5.66
N ILE A 19 11.61 -12.87 -5.01
CA ILE A 19 11.68 -12.74 -3.54
C ILE A 19 11.66 -11.26 -3.09
N ALA A 20 12.17 -10.34 -3.90
CA ALA A 20 12.22 -8.91 -3.53
C ALA A 20 10.82 -8.27 -3.54
N THR A 21 10.03 -8.53 -4.58
CA THR A 21 8.68 -7.98 -4.76
C THR A 21 7.71 -8.45 -3.68
N THR A 22 7.78 -9.72 -3.29
CA THR A 22 6.92 -10.27 -2.23
C THR A 22 7.14 -9.59 -0.87
N SER A 23 8.39 -9.31 -0.49
CA SER A 23 8.69 -8.65 0.80
C SER A 23 8.25 -7.19 0.87
N GLY A 24 8.41 -6.43 -0.22
CA GLY A 24 7.94 -5.04 -0.29
C GLY A 24 6.42 -4.97 -0.23
N LEU A 25 5.74 -5.84 -0.97
CA LEU A 25 4.28 -5.89 -1.02
C LEU A 25 3.66 -6.29 0.33
N SER A 26 4.23 -7.28 1.05
CA SER A 26 3.72 -7.68 2.36
C SER A 26 3.81 -6.56 3.41
N LEU A 27 4.90 -5.79 3.40
CA LEU A 27 5.08 -4.67 4.34
C LEU A 27 4.24 -3.46 3.97
N ALA A 28 4.02 -3.24 2.67
CA ALA A 28 3.10 -2.21 2.19
C ALA A 28 1.65 -2.49 2.63
N ILE A 29 1.20 -3.75 2.53
CA ILE A 29 -0.12 -4.17 3.01
C ILE A 29 -0.22 -3.96 4.52
N LEU A 30 0.82 -4.29 5.28
CA LEU A 30 0.85 -4.02 6.72
C LEU A 30 0.70 -2.52 7.02
N GLY A 31 1.44 -1.66 6.30
CA GLY A 31 1.31 -0.21 6.41
C GLY A 31 -0.09 0.30 6.08
N ALA A 32 -0.71 -0.24 5.02
CA ALA A 32 -2.08 0.09 4.64
C ALA A 32 -3.08 -0.30 5.74
N ILE A 33 -2.97 -1.51 6.31
CA ILE A 33 -3.83 -1.96 7.40
C ILE A 33 -3.72 -1.03 8.62
N ILE A 34 -2.51 -0.57 8.95
CA ILE A 34 -2.32 0.37 10.07
C ILE A 34 -3.00 1.71 9.78
N ILE A 35 -2.75 2.30 8.59
CA ILE A 35 -3.33 3.59 8.20
C ILE A 35 -4.86 3.54 8.17
N PHE A 36 -5.43 2.53 7.50
CA PHE A 36 -6.88 2.36 7.42
C PHE A 36 -7.49 1.92 8.75
N GLY A 37 -6.82 1.08 9.53
CA GLY A 37 -7.29 0.66 10.85
C GLY A 37 -7.42 1.85 11.79
N ILE A 38 -6.44 2.75 11.82
CA ILE A 38 -6.52 4.01 12.58
C ILE A 38 -7.62 4.92 12.02
N GLY A 39 -7.75 5.00 10.69
CA GLY A 39 -8.85 5.70 10.03
C GLY A 39 -10.23 5.24 10.49
N ILE A 40 -10.46 3.92 10.50
CA ILE A 40 -11.72 3.32 10.93
C ILE A 40 -11.99 3.60 12.41
N ILE A 41 -10.99 3.44 13.29
CA ILE A 41 -11.15 3.69 14.72
C ILE A 41 -11.43 5.18 15.00
N SER A 42 -10.81 6.09 14.26
CA SER A 42 -11.04 7.54 14.36
C SER A 42 -12.27 8.02 13.59
N GLY A 43 -12.98 7.13 12.89
CA GLY A 43 -14.06 7.49 11.98
C GLY A 43 -13.64 8.47 10.88
N PHE A 44 -12.37 8.48 10.49
CA PHE A 44 -11.76 9.42 9.54
C PHE A 44 -11.94 10.90 9.92
N HIS A 45 -12.00 11.20 11.21
CA HIS A 45 -11.97 12.58 11.72
C HIS A 45 -10.54 12.98 12.07
N SER A 46 -10.26 14.28 12.02
CA SER A 46 -8.97 14.82 12.45
C SER A 46 -8.68 14.42 13.89
N ILE A 47 -7.60 13.66 14.10
CA ILE A 47 -7.12 13.25 15.42
C ILE A 47 -6.33 14.42 16.04
N SER A 48 -6.97 15.59 16.13
CA SER A 48 -6.40 16.79 16.74
C SER A 48 -6.82 16.81 18.21
N GLY A 49 -6.04 16.14 19.06
CA GLY A 49 -6.25 16.11 20.50
C GLY A 49 -5.01 15.64 21.27
N THR A 50 -4.90 16.04 22.53
CA THR A 50 -3.81 15.63 23.44
C THR A 50 -4.08 14.31 24.15
N SER A 51 -5.06 13.53 23.69
CA SER A 51 -5.33 12.22 24.27
C SER A 51 -4.14 11.27 24.03
N GLU A 52 -3.90 10.38 24.98
CA GLU A 52 -2.84 9.36 24.85
C GLU A 52 -3.03 8.52 23.56
N PHE A 53 -4.29 8.26 23.18
CA PHE A 53 -4.63 7.59 21.93
C PHE A 53 -4.11 8.33 20.68
N SER A 54 -4.24 9.66 20.65
CA SER A 54 -3.76 10.49 19.55
C SER A 54 -2.24 10.36 19.35
N GLN A 55 -1.48 10.35 20.46
CA GLN A 55 -0.04 10.18 20.40
C GLN A 55 0.34 8.79 19.86
N VAL A 56 -0.29 7.73 20.37
CA VAL A 56 -0.02 6.35 19.91
C VAL A 56 -0.39 6.20 18.43
N ALA A 57 -1.53 6.72 18.01
CA ALA A 57 -1.95 6.71 16.61
C ALA A 57 -0.96 7.46 15.71
N ALA A 58 -0.47 8.63 16.12
CA ALA A 58 0.53 9.38 15.39
C ALA A 58 1.84 8.60 15.22
N TRP A 59 2.31 7.93 16.28
CA TRP A 59 3.50 7.06 16.21
C TRP A 59 3.30 5.87 15.28
N LEU A 60 2.12 5.24 15.30
CA LEU A 60 1.79 4.14 14.41
C LEU A 60 1.70 4.58 12.94
N ILE A 61 1.11 5.74 12.66
CA ILE A 61 1.09 6.33 11.31
C ILE A 61 2.52 6.64 10.87
N LEU A 62 3.35 7.26 11.73
CA LEU A 62 4.74 7.56 11.40
C LEU A 62 5.53 6.27 11.13
N PHE A 63 5.32 5.23 11.91
CA PHE A 63 5.89 3.92 11.66
C PHE A 63 5.39 3.29 10.34
N ALA A 64 4.10 3.40 10.04
CA ALA A 64 3.55 2.93 8.76
C ALA A 64 4.17 3.67 7.57
N LEU A 65 4.33 4.99 7.68
CA LEU A 65 4.83 5.87 6.62
C LEU A 65 6.34 5.72 6.39
N PHE A 66 7.15 5.69 7.46
CA PHE A 66 8.61 5.68 7.35
C PHE A 66 9.24 4.33 7.69
N GLY A 67 8.66 3.61 8.64
CA GLY A 67 9.14 2.31 9.08
C GLY A 67 8.95 1.25 8.01
N THR A 68 7.78 1.17 7.38
CA THR A 68 7.50 0.09 6.40
C THR A 68 8.38 0.14 5.14
N PRO A 69 8.64 1.29 4.49
CA PRO A 69 9.52 1.33 3.33
C PRO A 69 10.99 1.06 3.70
N LEU A 70 11.43 1.52 4.87
CA LEU A 70 12.76 1.26 5.41
C LEU A 70 12.95 -0.24 5.70
N LEU A 71 12.01 -0.86 6.42
CA LEU A 71 11.99 -2.30 6.69
C LEU A 71 11.92 -3.11 5.40
N ALA A 72 11.15 -2.66 4.41
CA ALA A 72 11.07 -3.32 3.11
C ALA A 72 12.43 -3.32 2.41
N GLY A 73 13.16 -2.19 2.44
CA GLY A 73 14.51 -2.12 1.88
C GLY A 73 15.52 -3.01 2.61
N LEU A 74 15.44 -3.04 3.94
CA LEU A 74 16.27 -3.88 4.79
C LEU A 74 16.03 -5.37 4.54
N VAL A 75 14.78 -5.83 4.65
CA VAL A 75 14.39 -7.24 4.43
C VAL A 75 14.69 -7.68 3.00
N GLY A 76 14.43 -6.82 2.02
CA GLY A 76 14.75 -7.07 0.61
C GLY A 76 16.24 -7.35 0.40
N THR A 77 17.11 -6.55 1.03
CA THR A 77 18.56 -6.74 0.94
C THR A 77 19.04 -7.96 1.72
N LEU A 78 18.54 -8.18 2.94
CA LEU A 78 18.90 -9.34 3.75
C LEU A 78 18.59 -10.68 3.04
N ARG A 79 17.45 -10.77 2.36
CA ARG A 79 17.05 -12.00 1.66
C ARG A 79 17.81 -12.27 0.37
N SER A 80 18.28 -11.22 -0.31
CA SER A 80 18.83 -11.33 -1.65
C SER A 80 20.34 -11.06 -1.73
N GLY A 81 20.92 -10.39 -0.73
CA GLY A 81 22.31 -9.94 -0.70
C GLY A 81 22.63 -8.79 -1.65
N HIS A 82 21.63 -8.24 -2.36
CA HIS A 82 21.84 -7.16 -3.34
C HIS A 82 21.17 -5.87 -2.85
N LEU A 83 21.81 -4.73 -3.10
CA LEU A 83 21.24 -3.43 -2.72
C LEU A 83 20.02 -3.08 -3.60
N GLY A 84 20.08 -3.40 -4.90
CA GLY A 84 19.04 -3.01 -5.86
C GLY A 84 17.67 -3.63 -5.57
N THR A 85 17.63 -4.84 -4.99
CA THR A 85 16.40 -5.49 -4.53
C THR A 85 15.82 -4.81 -3.30
N GLY A 86 16.64 -4.30 -2.39
CA GLY A 86 16.21 -3.46 -1.27
C GLY A 86 15.67 -2.11 -1.71
N THR A 87 16.35 -1.43 -2.64
CA THR A 87 15.83 -0.18 -3.21
C THR A 87 14.49 -0.41 -3.90
N LEU A 88 14.37 -1.48 -4.69
CA LEU A 88 13.14 -1.82 -5.39
C LEU A 88 12.00 -2.17 -4.43
N SER A 89 12.26 -2.92 -3.35
CA SER A 89 11.23 -3.24 -2.35
C SER A 89 10.78 -2.01 -1.57
N GLY A 90 11.69 -1.10 -1.22
CA GLY A 90 11.35 0.18 -0.59
C GLY A 90 10.55 1.12 -1.52
N LEU A 91 10.88 1.15 -2.81
CA LEU A 91 10.13 1.90 -3.83
C LEU A 91 8.70 1.36 -3.97
N TRP A 92 8.51 0.05 -4.08
CA TRP A 92 7.18 -0.56 -4.13
C TRP A 92 6.37 -0.31 -2.86
N SER A 93 7.03 -0.40 -1.69
CA SER A 93 6.39 -0.11 -0.42
C SER A 93 5.97 1.35 -0.31
N GLY A 94 6.86 2.29 -0.68
CA GLY A 94 6.55 3.72 -0.67
C GLY A 94 5.45 4.11 -1.65
N PHE A 95 5.42 3.51 -2.84
CA PHE A 95 4.33 3.69 -3.80
C PHE A 95 2.98 3.28 -3.23
N LEU A 96 2.88 2.06 -2.69
CA LEU A 96 1.62 1.54 -2.13
C LEU A 96 1.19 2.32 -0.88
N VAL A 97 2.13 2.65 0.01
CA VAL A 97 1.83 3.47 1.20
C VAL A 97 1.37 4.87 0.79
N GLY A 98 2.04 5.50 -0.19
CA GLY A 98 1.65 6.79 -0.75
C GLY A 98 0.27 6.76 -1.41
N LEU A 99 -0.05 5.69 -2.14
CA LEU A 99 -1.38 5.46 -2.71
C LEU A 99 -2.45 5.31 -1.61
N CYS A 100 -2.19 4.51 -0.58
CA CYS A 100 -3.09 4.36 0.55
C CYS A 100 -3.29 5.67 1.31
N LEU A 101 -2.23 6.46 1.47
CA LEU A 101 -2.30 7.78 2.09
C LEU A 101 -3.11 8.77 1.24
N ALA A 102 -2.93 8.77 -0.08
CA ALA A 102 -3.73 9.59 -0.99
C ALA A 102 -5.22 9.26 -0.82
N ILE A 103 -5.59 7.97 -0.94
CA ILE A 103 -6.97 7.50 -0.73
C ILE A 103 -7.49 7.91 0.66
N TYR A 104 -6.67 7.75 1.70
CA TYR A 104 -7.02 8.16 3.06
C TYR A 104 -7.33 9.66 3.15
N ILE A 105 -6.54 10.52 2.50
CA ILE A 105 -6.76 11.97 2.45
C ILE A 105 -8.06 12.28 1.69
N ILE A 106 -8.35 11.58 0.59
CA ILE A 106 -9.63 11.75 -0.12
C ILE A 106 -10.80 11.45 0.82
N ILE A 107 -10.75 10.31 1.52
CA ILE A 107 -11.81 9.92 2.46
C ILE A 107 -11.94 10.98 3.55
N LEU A 108 -10.83 11.41 4.15
CA LEU A 108 -10.81 12.44 5.19
C LEU A 108 -11.41 13.76 4.68
N TYR A 109 -11.10 14.16 3.45
CA TYR A 109 -11.68 15.36 2.82
C TYR A 109 -13.18 15.22 2.56
N LEU A 110 -13.66 14.03 2.19
CA LEU A 110 -15.08 13.77 1.97
C LEU A 110 -15.89 13.64 3.28
N THR A 111 -15.27 13.13 4.35
CA THR A 111 -15.94 12.91 5.65
C THR A 111 -15.91 14.15 6.54
N ASN A 112 -14.84 14.93 6.51
CA ASN A 112 -14.78 16.19 7.24
C ASN A 112 -15.44 17.27 6.39
N ALA A 113 -16.63 17.72 6.79
CA ALA A 113 -17.30 18.84 6.16
C ALA A 113 -16.31 20.02 6.02
N PRO A 114 -16.35 20.79 4.91
CA PRO A 114 -15.46 21.93 4.72
C PRO A 114 -15.56 22.80 5.96
N THR A 115 -14.46 22.88 6.71
CA THR A 115 -14.34 23.82 7.80
C THR A 115 -14.69 25.17 7.21
N GLN A 116 -15.85 25.70 7.59
CA GLN A 116 -16.25 27.03 7.17
C GLN A 116 -15.13 27.94 7.63
N VAL A 117 -14.30 28.35 6.67
CA VAL A 117 -13.19 29.27 6.91
C VAL A 117 -13.86 30.44 7.60
N SER A 118 -13.56 30.63 8.89
CA SER A 118 -14.30 31.63 9.66
C SER A 118 -14.14 32.96 8.91
N PRO A 119 -15.20 33.75 8.77
CA PRO A 119 -15.12 35.01 8.03
C PRO A 119 -14.01 35.94 8.56
N GLU A 120 -13.58 35.74 9.81
CA GLU A 120 -12.44 36.39 10.44
C GLU A 120 -11.09 35.99 9.82
N SER A 121 -10.84 34.70 9.57
CA SER A 121 -9.60 34.23 8.94
C SER A 121 -9.51 34.65 7.46
N ALA A 122 -10.64 34.70 6.76
CA ALA A 122 -10.73 35.26 5.41
C ALA A 122 -10.42 36.78 5.40
N ARG A 123 -10.90 37.53 6.41
CA ARG A 123 -10.55 38.96 6.58
C ARG A 123 -9.07 39.16 6.87
N GLN A 124 -8.44 38.36 7.73
CA GLN A 124 -7.00 38.45 7.98
C GLN A 124 -6.16 38.18 6.72
N ALA A 125 -6.53 37.18 5.93
CA ALA A 125 -5.85 36.91 4.66
C ALA A 125 -6.05 38.06 3.65
N GLN A 126 -7.24 38.65 3.60
CA GLN A 126 -7.53 39.81 2.77
C GLN A 126 -6.69 41.02 3.20
N ASP A 127 -6.61 41.30 4.51
CA ASP A 127 -5.82 42.42 5.03
C ASP A 127 -4.33 42.24 4.71
N ALA A 128 -3.80 41.02 4.79
CA ALA A 128 -2.42 40.71 4.43
C ALA A 128 -2.13 40.89 2.92
N LEU A 129 -3.07 40.51 2.05
CA LEU A 129 -2.96 40.70 0.59
C LEU A 129 -3.17 42.15 0.17
N ALA A 130 -4.05 42.88 0.86
CA ALA A 130 -4.28 44.30 0.67
C ALA A 130 -3.03 45.12 1.04
N GLN A 131 -2.30 44.72 2.09
CA GLN A 131 -0.99 45.30 2.42
C GLN A 131 0.07 45.07 1.32
N GLN A 132 -0.07 44.02 0.51
CA GLN A 132 0.78 43.77 -0.66
C GLN A 132 0.28 44.48 -1.94
N GLY A 133 -0.78 45.29 -1.86
CA GLY A 133 -1.32 46.06 -2.99
C GLY A 133 -2.16 45.23 -3.96
N ILE A 134 -2.50 43.98 -3.61
CA ILE A 134 -3.30 43.10 -4.47
C ILE A 134 -4.77 43.23 -4.05
N GLN A 135 -5.54 44.04 -4.77
CA GLN A 135 -6.99 44.17 -4.55
C GLN A 135 -7.73 42.98 -5.15
N ILE A 136 -7.79 41.86 -4.42
CA ILE A 136 -8.62 40.72 -4.80
C ILE A 136 -10.02 40.91 -4.20
N SER A 137 -11.07 40.91 -5.03
CA SER A 137 -12.44 41.03 -4.55
C SER A 137 -12.81 39.80 -3.71
N MET A 138 -13.33 40.01 -2.50
CA MET A 138 -13.80 38.94 -1.60
C MET A 138 -14.79 37.98 -2.28
N GLN A 139 -15.59 38.49 -3.23
CA GLN A 139 -16.53 37.71 -4.01
C GLN A 139 -15.83 36.72 -4.97
N SER A 140 -14.64 37.05 -5.49
CA SER A 140 -13.84 36.13 -6.30
C SER A 140 -13.11 35.07 -5.45
N ILE A 141 -12.66 35.42 -4.24
CA ILE A 141 -12.02 34.46 -3.33
C ILE A 141 -13.06 33.45 -2.82
N GLN A 142 -14.24 33.93 -2.39
CA GLN A 142 -15.26 33.07 -1.80
C GLN A 142 -16.01 32.20 -2.83
N ALA A 143 -16.22 32.71 -4.06
CA ALA A 143 -16.87 31.95 -5.12
C ALA A 143 -15.96 30.90 -5.79
N ASN A 144 -14.65 31.14 -5.88
CA ASN A 144 -13.70 30.17 -6.46
C ASN A 144 -13.04 29.25 -5.41
N ALA A 145 -12.77 29.70 -4.18
CA ALA A 145 -12.12 28.84 -3.19
C ALA A 145 -13.00 27.68 -2.72
N MET A 146 -14.33 27.84 -2.68
CA MET A 146 -15.24 26.77 -2.25
C MET A 146 -15.63 25.78 -3.36
N ARG A 147 -15.55 26.18 -4.64
CA ARG A 147 -15.96 25.32 -5.78
C ARG A 147 -14.80 24.81 -6.63
N GLN A 148 -13.62 25.41 -6.53
CA GLN A 148 -12.53 25.19 -7.49
C GLN A 148 -11.28 24.52 -6.90
N VAL A 149 -11.31 24.00 -5.67
CA VAL A 149 -10.62 22.73 -5.41
C VAL A 149 -11.54 21.62 -5.93
N GLY A 150 -11.83 21.68 -7.22
CA GLY A 150 -12.62 20.65 -7.89
C GLY A 150 -11.89 19.31 -7.77
N LEU A 151 -12.59 18.20 -8.00
CA LEU A 151 -12.02 16.85 -8.08
C LEU A 151 -10.68 16.83 -8.85
N THR A 152 -10.54 17.65 -9.90
CA THR A 152 -9.29 17.83 -10.65
C THR A 152 -8.10 18.30 -9.79
N GLY A 153 -8.28 19.29 -8.92
CA GLY A 153 -7.22 19.78 -8.04
C GLY A 153 -6.80 18.74 -7.01
N LEU A 154 -7.77 17.99 -6.49
CA LEU A 154 -7.53 16.90 -5.54
C LEU A 154 -6.77 15.74 -6.21
N VAL A 155 -7.16 15.36 -7.43
CA VAL A 155 -6.42 14.36 -8.23
C VAL A 155 -5.00 14.82 -8.53
N ILE A 156 -4.78 16.09 -8.92
CA ILE A 156 -3.42 16.62 -9.16
C ILE A 156 -2.59 16.57 -7.88
N ALA A 157 -3.16 16.99 -6.75
CA ALA A 157 -2.49 16.93 -5.46
C ALA A 157 -2.11 15.49 -5.08
N ASP A 158 -2.99 14.52 -5.32
CA ASP A 158 -2.74 13.10 -5.09
C ASP A 158 -1.62 12.55 -5.98
N VAL A 159 -1.58 12.91 -7.26
CA VAL A 159 -0.48 12.49 -8.15
C VAL A 159 0.86 13.03 -7.64
N ILE A 160 0.91 14.31 -7.25
CA ILE A 160 2.11 14.92 -6.68
C ILE A 160 2.51 14.23 -5.38
N LEU A 161 1.53 13.95 -4.51
CA LEU A 161 1.75 13.26 -3.24
C LEU A 161 2.31 11.85 -3.46
N ILE A 162 1.76 11.08 -4.40
CA ILE A 162 2.25 9.74 -4.75
C ILE A 162 3.67 9.81 -5.30
N LEU A 163 3.98 10.77 -6.18
CA LEU A 163 5.33 10.97 -6.71
C LEU A 163 6.34 11.34 -5.61
N LEU A 164 5.94 12.21 -4.68
CA LEU A 164 6.75 12.58 -3.51
C LEU A 164 7.02 11.35 -2.64
N TRP A 165 6.00 10.56 -2.33
CA TRP A 165 6.13 9.33 -1.54
C TRP A 165 6.91 8.23 -2.24
N LEU A 166 6.83 8.14 -3.56
CA LEU A 166 7.68 7.27 -4.35
C LEU A 166 9.16 7.64 -4.17
N GLY A 167 9.48 8.93 -4.22
CA GLY A 167 10.83 9.45 -3.99
C GLY A 167 11.33 9.16 -2.57
N ILE A 168 10.51 9.48 -1.55
CA ILE A 168 10.83 9.23 -0.13
C ILE A 168 11.01 7.73 0.11
N GLY A 169 10.11 6.89 -0.40
CA GLY A 169 10.18 5.44 -0.29
C GLY A 169 11.42 4.84 -0.95
N ALA A 170 11.84 5.37 -2.10
CA ALA A 170 13.08 4.97 -2.74
C ALA A 170 14.31 5.32 -1.88
N VAL A 171 14.37 6.53 -1.32
CA VAL A 171 15.46 6.96 -0.42
C VAL A 171 15.51 6.11 0.84
N LEU A 172 14.36 5.90 1.50
CA LEU A 172 14.25 5.03 2.68
C LEU A 172 14.61 3.58 2.35
N GLY A 173 14.22 3.10 1.16
CA GLY A 173 14.58 1.78 0.65
C GLY A 173 16.08 1.61 0.44
N VAL A 174 16.77 2.62 -0.10
CA VAL A 174 18.24 2.64 -0.21
C VAL A 174 18.87 2.62 1.19
N ILE A 175 18.42 3.47 2.11
CA ILE A 175 18.95 3.51 3.49
C ILE A 175 18.79 2.14 4.17
N GLY A 176 17.57 1.59 4.15
CA GLY A 176 17.27 0.26 4.68
C GLY A 176 18.11 -0.82 4.03
N GLY A 177 18.32 -0.73 2.71
CA GLY A 177 19.15 -1.69 1.98
C GLY A 177 20.64 -1.60 2.31
N VAL A 178 21.19 -0.40 2.46
CA VAL A 178 22.59 -0.20 2.90
C VAL A 178 22.77 -0.81 4.29
N ILE A 179 21.85 -0.54 5.22
CA ILE A 179 21.86 -1.13 6.56
C ILE A 179 21.80 -2.66 6.45
N GLY A 180 20.88 -3.20 5.66
CA GLY A 180 20.76 -4.64 5.42
C GLY A 180 22.07 -5.26 4.92
N LYS A 181 22.78 -4.59 4.01
CA LYS A 181 24.08 -5.05 3.49
C LYS A 181 25.15 -5.16 4.59
N ILE A 182 25.14 -4.25 5.56
CA ILE A 182 26.06 -4.30 6.71
C ILE A 182 25.74 -5.50 7.61
N PHE A 183 24.50 -6.01 7.63
CA PHE A 183 24.16 -7.19 8.44
C PHE A 183 24.35 -8.52 7.70
N VAL A 184 24.45 -8.53 6.37
CA VAL A 184 24.79 -9.73 5.59
C VAL A 184 26.30 -9.98 5.65
N HIS A 185 26.84 -10.33 6.82
CA HIS A 185 28.23 -10.76 7.00
C HIS A 185 28.45 -12.26 6.74
N GLN A 186 27.52 -12.94 6.06
CA GLN A 186 27.71 -14.34 5.70
C GLN A 186 28.23 -14.45 4.27
N PRO A 187 29.55 -14.70 4.06
CA PRO A 187 29.98 -15.38 2.87
C PRO A 187 29.29 -16.75 2.89
N ARG A 188 28.17 -16.86 2.17
CA ARG A 188 27.62 -18.15 1.76
C ARG A 188 28.54 -18.74 0.70
N ASP A 189 29.78 -18.99 1.09
CA ASP A 189 30.57 -20.05 0.51
C ASP A 189 29.91 -21.35 1.00
N TYR A 190 28.74 -21.64 0.43
CA TYR A 190 28.33 -23.02 0.28
C TYR A 190 29.38 -23.63 -0.65
N VAL A 191 30.52 -24.01 -0.06
CA VAL A 191 31.28 -25.14 -0.54
C VAL A 191 30.26 -26.26 -0.46
N VAL A 192 29.54 -26.48 -1.56
CA VAL A 192 28.92 -27.78 -1.81
C VAL A 192 30.08 -28.73 -1.57
N PRO A 193 30.07 -29.55 -0.51
CA PRO A 193 31.13 -30.53 -0.32
C PRO A 193 31.18 -31.23 -1.66
N ALA A 194 32.29 -31.08 -2.38
CA ALA A 194 32.48 -31.75 -3.65
C ALA A 194 32.06 -33.19 -3.34
N ALA A 195 30.96 -33.64 -3.93
CA ALA A 195 30.39 -34.93 -3.61
C ALA A 195 31.57 -35.88 -3.60
N ALA A 196 31.85 -36.51 -2.46
CA ALA A 196 32.99 -37.42 -2.35
C ALA A 196 32.95 -38.28 -3.61
N PRO A 197 34.06 -38.38 -4.38
CA PRO A 197 34.04 -39.06 -5.66
C PRO A 197 33.29 -40.36 -5.44
N ALA A 198 32.16 -40.52 -6.15
CA ALA A 198 31.32 -41.70 -5.97
C ALA A 198 32.26 -42.91 -5.99
N PRO A 199 32.17 -43.84 -5.03
CA PRO A 199 33.02 -45.02 -5.05
C PRO A 199 32.94 -45.60 -6.46
N HIS A 200 34.10 -45.82 -7.08
CA HIS A 200 34.16 -46.53 -8.35
C HIS A 200 33.75 -47.97 -8.01
N TYR A 201 32.45 -48.24 -8.07
CA TYR A 201 31.95 -49.60 -8.05
C TYR A 201 32.34 -50.19 -9.40
N ASP A 202 33.44 -50.95 -9.41
CA ASP A 202 33.67 -52.03 -10.40
C ASP A 202 32.60 -53.12 -10.17
N GLU A 203 31.33 -52.74 -10.31
CA GLU A 203 30.24 -53.68 -10.42
C GLU A 203 30.10 -54.00 -11.90
N THR A 204 30.74 -55.11 -12.27
CA THR A 204 30.22 -55.94 -13.37
C THR A 204 28.72 -56.10 -13.09
N PRO A 205 27.82 -55.56 -13.92
CA PRO A 205 26.41 -55.53 -13.57
C PRO A 205 25.93 -56.97 -13.45
N PRO A 206 25.42 -57.41 -12.27
CA PRO A 206 24.58 -58.59 -12.22
C PRO A 206 23.40 -58.30 -13.13
N GLN A 207 23.08 -59.21 -14.04
CA GLN A 207 21.85 -59.12 -14.81
C GLN A 207 20.67 -59.15 -13.85
N GLU A 208 20.20 -57.97 -13.43
CA GLU A 208 18.90 -57.85 -12.80
C GLU A 208 17.87 -58.22 -13.86
N GLN A 209 17.33 -59.42 -13.67
CA GLN A 209 16.15 -59.92 -14.33
C GLN A 209 15.06 -58.86 -14.20
N TYR A 210 14.77 -58.19 -15.32
CA TYR A 210 13.70 -57.23 -15.46
C TYR A 210 12.39 -57.90 -15.10
N VAL A 211 11.93 -57.70 -13.86
CA VAL A 211 10.55 -57.99 -13.47
C VAL A 211 9.77 -56.75 -13.87
N GLU A 212 9.05 -56.88 -14.99
CA GLU A 212 8.13 -55.87 -15.50
C GLU A 212 7.21 -55.42 -14.35
N PRO A 213 7.24 -54.14 -13.95
CA PRO A 213 6.33 -53.64 -12.93
C PRO A 213 4.92 -53.78 -13.48
N ALA A 214 4.11 -54.66 -12.87
CA ALA A 214 2.69 -54.74 -13.18
C ALA A 214 2.11 -53.34 -13.01
N LEU A 215 1.76 -52.74 -14.14
CA LEU A 215 1.23 -51.39 -14.22
C LEU A 215 -0.13 -51.41 -13.52
N ASN A 216 -0.12 -51.08 -12.23
CA ASN A 216 -1.34 -50.90 -11.47
C ASN A 216 -1.94 -49.57 -11.94
N TYR A 217 -2.76 -49.65 -12.99
CA TYR A 217 -3.65 -48.58 -13.39
C TYR A 217 -4.65 -48.38 -12.26
N ALA A 218 -4.25 -47.66 -11.22
CA ALA A 218 -5.18 -47.05 -10.30
C ALA A 218 -6.02 -46.09 -11.14
N THR A 219 -7.22 -46.53 -11.47
CA THR A 219 -8.27 -45.75 -12.12
C THR A 219 -8.32 -44.39 -11.42
N PRO A 220 -8.20 -43.25 -12.12
CA PRO A 220 -8.40 -41.96 -11.50
C PRO A 220 -9.80 -41.96 -10.83
N PRO A 221 -9.93 -41.43 -9.61
CA PRO A 221 -11.23 -41.32 -8.97
C PRO A 221 -12.13 -40.53 -9.93
N VAL A 222 -13.26 -41.13 -10.30
CA VAL A 222 -14.32 -40.45 -11.04
C VAL A 222 -14.73 -39.27 -10.16
N GLU A 223 -14.41 -38.06 -10.59
CA GLU A 223 -14.91 -36.83 -9.97
C GLU A 223 -16.44 -36.91 -10.02
N GLU A 224 -17.06 -37.12 -8.86
CA GLU A 224 -18.50 -36.95 -8.72
C GLU A 224 -18.83 -35.51 -9.12
N PRO A 225 -19.85 -35.30 -9.99
CA PRO A 225 -20.31 -33.97 -10.32
C PRO A 225 -20.82 -33.32 -9.04
N SER A 226 -20.00 -32.41 -8.49
CA SER A 226 -20.43 -31.53 -7.40
C SER A 226 -21.64 -30.77 -7.91
N THR A 227 -22.79 -31.10 -7.35
CA THR A 227 -24.04 -30.41 -7.65
C THR A 227 -23.98 -29.11 -6.86
N GLU A 228 -23.30 -28.12 -7.42
CA GLU A 228 -23.32 -26.76 -6.89
C GLU A 228 -24.76 -26.25 -7.01
N PRO A 229 -25.47 -26.02 -5.89
CA PRO A 229 -26.82 -25.49 -5.96
C PRO A 229 -26.75 -24.09 -6.56
N ALA A 230 -27.54 -23.87 -7.61
CA ALA A 230 -27.68 -22.58 -8.26
C ALA A 230 -27.93 -21.48 -7.21
N PRO A 231 -27.32 -20.29 -7.35
CA PRO A 231 -27.58 -19.18 -6.46
C PRO A 231 -29.08 -18.88 -6.50
N GLN A 232 -29.75 -19.04 -5.35
CA GLN A 232 -31.11 -18.60 -5.17
C GLN A 232 -31.11 -17.08 -5.33
N GLU A 233 -31.75 -16.65 -6.41
CA GLU A 233 -32.13 -15.26 -6.67
C GLU A 233 -33.11 -14.84 -5.57
N GLU A 234 -32.57 -14.34 -4.46
CA GLU A 234 -33.36 -13.78 -3.38
C GLU A 234 -33.95 -12.46 -3.86
N ALA A 235 -35.20 -12.56 -4.32
CA ALA A 235 -36.08 -11.46 -4.61
C ALA A 235 -36.10 -10.49 -3.43
N ARG A 236 -35.41 -9.35 -3.58
CA ARG A 236 -35.61 -8.21 -2.68
C ARG A 236 -36.99 -7.64 -2.96
N ALA A 237 -37.89 -7.95 -2.04
CA ALA A 237 -39.17 -7.32 -1.86
C ALA A 237 -39.02 -5.79 -1.86
N THR A 238 -39.81 -5.18 -2.73
CA THR A 238 -40.22 -3.79 -2.69
C THR A 238 -40.89 -3.54 -1.33
N GLU A 239 -40.16 -2.94 -0.38
CA GLU A 239 -40.79 -2.33 0.79
C GLU A 239 -41.01 -0.85 0.52
N ASP A 240 -42.26 -0.56 0.20
CA ASP A 240 -42.91 0.73 0.31
C ASP A 240 -42.67 1.31 1.71
N PHE A 241 -41.82 2.33 1.82
CA PHE A 241 -41.75 3.15 3.02
C PHE A 241 -42.34 4.53 2.75
N TYR A 242 -43.43 4.77 3.47
CA TYR A 242 -44.29 5.94 3.49
C TYR A 242 -43.51 7.27 3.50
N ASN A 243 -43.72 8.08 2.45
CA ASN A 243 -43.42 9.50 2.48
C ASN A 243 -44.61 10.23 3.12
N THR A 244 -44.64 10.27 4.45
CA THR A 244 -45.56 11.13 5.21
C THR A 244 -44.97 12.54 5.32
N THR A 245 -45.53 13.43 4.51
CA THR A 245 -45.47 14.88 4.66
C THR A 245 -45.91 15.32 6.07
N PRO A 246 -45.17 16.22 6.74
CA PRO A 246 -45.77 17.20 7.63
C PRO A 246 -45.66 18.59 7.00
N SER A 247 -46.84 19.13 6.73
CA SER A 247 -47.07 20.54 6.43
C SER A 247 -47.05 21.33 7.74
N ALA A 248 -46.18 22.34 7.85
CA ALA A 248 -46.24 23.44 8.82
C ALA A 248 -45.37 24.56 8.21
N ARG A 249 -45.84 25.73 7.77
CA ARG A 249 -46.82 26.71 8.29
C ARG A 249 -46.51 27.18 9.70
N SER A 250 -45.70 28.23 9.81
CA SER A 250 -45.91 29.36 10.74
C SER A 250 -44.95 30.51 10.36
N SER A 251 -45.51 31.63 9.89
CA SER A 251 -45.48 32.96 10.55
C SER A 251 -44.14 33.70 10.36
N LEU A 252 -44.07 34.67 9.45
CA LEU A 252 -44.36 36.09 9.72
C LEU A 252 -43.54 36.60 10.92
N ASP A 253 -42.41 37.26 10.66
CA ASP A 253 -41.95 38.34 11.51
C ASP A 253 -41.47 39.49 10.61
N GLU A 254 -42.22 40.57 10.74
CA GLU A 254 -42.14 41.84 10.05
C GLU A 254 -41.20 42.73 10.87
N VAL A 255 -40.04 43.09 10.31
CA VAL A 255 -39.12 44.05 10.93
C VAL A 255 -39.45 45.43 10.35
N PRO A 256 -39.90 46.41 11.15
CA PRO A 256 -40.14 47.77 10.67
C PRO A 256 -38.81 48.51 10.43
N PRO A 257 -38.80 49.53 9.55
CA PRO A 257 -37.65 50.39 9.36
C PRO A 257 -37.45 51.30 10.58
N GLN A 258 -36.24 51.36 11.12
CA GLN A 258 -35.86 52.44 12.01
C GLN A 258 -35.44 53.67 11.19
N GLU A 259 -36.24 54.73 11.32
CA GLU A 259 -35.80 56.11 11.10
C GLU A 259 -35.16 56.65 12.38
N SER A 260 -33.89 57.03 12.33
CA SER A 260 -33.36 58.38 12.66
C SER A 260 -31.83 58.35 12.76
#